data_AF-A0A3N5UY30-F1
#
_entry.id   AF-A0A3N5UY30-F1
#
_cell.length_a   1.000
_cell.length_b   1.000
_cell.length_c   1.000
_cell.angle_alpha   90.00
_cell.angle_beta   90.00
_cell.angle_gamma   90.00
#
_symmetry.space_group_name_H-M   'P 1'
#
loop_
_entity.id
_entity.type
_entity.pdbx_description
1 polymer ?
#
loop_
_entity_poly.entity_id
_entity_poly.type
_entity_poly.pdbx_seq_one_letter_code
_entity_poly.pdbx_strand_id
1 'polypeptide(L)'
;MPASLVQNESILAIDVGATATRAVLFDVVEGQYRFVASGQAPSTAEAPFKDIGIGVREAITNLQRVTGATLLGPQDNNLIAPAQPDGSGVDAVVATLSAGPAVKTVVVGLLSDVSVQSARRLAESTYSRIVDTLDLSDHRRPDQQMDSIVRSRPDLVVLAGGTDGGASRSIQKMLEAIGLACYLMPMEKRPVVLYAGNQKLANDVKELLGGHVGKLEIAHNVRPSLETEDLEPGRHELALLMMKLRQRQIKGVDELNLWAAGNLLPTAYAQGRIIRFLSKLYESTRGLLCVNVGASATSVAAGFNGELTLGVYPQYGLGENLAGLLQQTEIGDIMRWLQLDISPGMLREYLFQKSLYPASIPATKDEQAISQAIARQALYLAVRAAQKDFPAHARPARTGMMPPLDLILGGGGVISEGASLGQNLLLLLDAIQPVGIMPILLDQNNLLPLLGVAASRSHYLPVQVIESGAFIGLGTVVSVIASANYGDQVLRARLTYSDGTEARAEVKFGGLEILPLPSGQTARLSLQPLHRADAGLGPGRSGTVPVTGGALGVVIDARGRPLQIPSDPVRRRELMKRWSYTVGG
;
A
#
# COMPACT_ATOMS: atom_id res chain seq x y z
N MET A 1 -22.00 -35.77 11.95
CA MET A 1 -20.88 -34.94 11.49
C MET A 1 -21.49 -33.71 10.83
N PRO A 2 -21.32 -32.49 11.35
CA PRO A 2 -21.73 -31.32 10.59
C PRO A 2 -20.92 -31.29 9.29
N ALA A 3 -21.59 -31.18 8.15
CA ALA A 3 -20.93 -31.04 6.86
C ALA A 3 -20.06 -29.78 6.90
N SER A 4 -18.78 -29.90 6.58
CA SER A 4 -17.91 -28.73 6.38
C SER A 4 -18.55 -27.86 5.30
N LEU A 5 -18.93 -26.63 5.66
CA LEU A 5 -19.42 -25.61 4.71
C LEU A 5 -18.30 -25.07 3.80
N VAL A 6 -17.05 -25.46 4.08
CA VAL A 6 -15.85 -25.10 3.32
C VAL A 6 -15.60 -26.19 2.29
N GLN A 7 -15.64 -25.85 0.99
CA GLN A 7 -15.05 -26.71 -0.03
C GLN A 7 -13.56 -26.86 0.31
N ASN A 8 -13.06 -28.09 0.46
CA ASN A 8 -11.63 -28.37 0.67
C ASN A 8 -10.86 -27.99 -0.60
N GLU A 9 -10.66 -26.69 -0.82
CA GLU A 9 -9.97 -26.12 -1.98
C GLU A 9 -8.63 -25.54 -1.51
N SER A 10 -7.53 -26.19 -1.89
CA SER A 10 -6.19 -25.68 -1.69
C SER A 10 -5.89 -24.56 -2.69
N ILE A 11 -5.33 -23.44 -2.21
CA ILE A 11 -5.09 -22.24 -3.03
C ILE A 11 -3.61 -21.87 -3.00
N LEU A 12 -2.97 -21.90 -4.16
CA LEU A 12 -1.64 -21.34 -4.38
C LEU A 12 -1.76 -19.86 -4.76
N ALA A 13 -1.22 -18.98 -3.92
CA ALA A 13 -1.25 -17.55 -4.12
C ALA A 13 0.16 -17.03 -4.44
N ILE A 14 0.33 -16.37 -5.59
CA ILE A 14 1.64 -15.93 -6.10
C ILE A 14 1.72 -14.40 -6.15
N ASP A 15 2.71 -13.79 -5.51
CA ASP A 15 3.01 -12.35 -5.61
C ASP A 15 4.31 -12.14 -6.37
N VAL A 16 4.26 -11.37 -7.45
CA VAL A 16 5.43 -11.05 -8.30
C VAL A 16 5.79 -9.58 -8.11
N GLY A 17 6.75 -9.34 -7.23
CA GLY A 17 7.35 -8.03 -6.97
C GLY A 17 8.54 -7.70 -7.87
N ALA A 18 9.01 -6.45 -7.82
CA ALA A 18 10.18 -6.03 -8.59
C ALA A 18 11.50 -6.63 -8.08
N THR A 19 11.61 -6.94 -6.78
CA THR A 19 12.83 -7.50 -6.17
C THR A 19 12.68 -8.95 -5.72
N ALA A 20 11.48 -9.37 -5.35
CA ALA A 20 11.18 -10.72 -4.90
C ALA A 20 9.88 -11.26 -5.49
N THR A 21 9.83 -12.57 -5.66
CA THR A 21 8.64 -13.34 -6.00
C THR A 21 8.31 -14.28 -4.84
N ARG A 22 7.04 -14.36 -4.45
CA ARG A 22 6.56 -15.15 -3.32
C ARG A 22 5.45 -16.09 -3.77
N ALA A 23 5.48 -17.32 -3.27
CA ALA A 23 4.43 -18.31 -3.42
C ALA A 23 3.92 -18.68 -2.02
N VAL A 24 2.61 -18.61 -1.81
CA VAL A 24 1.94 -18.87 -0.53
C VAL A 24 0.92 -19.98 -0.72
N LEU A 25 0.88 -20.94 0.20
CA LEU A 25 -0.17 -21.96 0.24
C LEU A 25 -1.20 -21.61 1.30
N PHE A 26 -2.46 -21.51 0.88
CA PHE A 26 -3.62 -21.53 1.76
C PHE A 26 -4.32 -22.87 1.63
N ASP A 27 -4.68 -23.47 2.75
CA ASP A 27 -5.37 -24.77 2.78
C ASP A 27 -6.33 -24.84 3.97
N VAL A 28 -7.27 -25.79 3.92
CA VAL A 28 -8.26 -26.03 4.98
C VAL A 28 -7.67 -26.96 6.03
N VAL A 29 -7.33 -26.41 7.19
CA VAL A 29 -6.82 -27.13 8.36
C VAL A 29 -7.88 -27.11 9.44
N GLU A 30 -8.28 -28.29 9.93
CA GLU A 30 -9.33 -28.46 10.94
C GLU A 30 -10.66 -27.76 10.57
N GLY A 31 -10.99 -27.73 9.27
CA GLY A 31 -12.23 -27.15 8.76
C GLY A 31 -12.21 -25.62 8.55
N GLN A 32 -11.04 -24.98 8.66
CA GLN A 32 -10.87 -23.54 8.40
C GLN A 32 -9.66 -23.28 7.50
N TYR A 33 -9.76 -22.30 6.59
CA TYR A 33 -8.63 -21.83 5.82
C TYR A 33 -7.54 -21.27 6.71
N ARG A 34 -6.31 -21.71 6.47
CA ARG A 34 -5.10 -21.18 7.13
C ARG A 34 -4.00 -20.87 6.13
N PHE A 35 -3.17 -19.91 6.51
CA PHE A 35 -1.84 -19.76 5.94
C PHE A 35 -1.00 -20.96 6.35
N VAL A 36 -0.59 -21.80 5.39
CA VAL A 36 0.20 -23.01 5.65
C VAL A 36 1.69 -22.68 5.63
N ALA A 37 2.16 -22.11 4.51
CA ALA A 37 3.57 -21.81 4.32
C ALA A 37 3.78 -20.78 3.20
N SER A 38 4.99 -20.24 3.13
CA SER A 38 5.45 -19.35 2.06
C SER A 38 6.83 -19.80 1.55
N GLY A 39 7.02 -19.77 0.24
CA GLY A 39 8.31 -19.82 -0.43
C GLY A 39 8.62 -18.48 -1.10
N GLN A 40 9.88 -18.08 -1.14
CA GLN A 40 10.32 -16.82 -1.76
C GLN A 40 11.55 -17.06 -2.63
N ALA A 41 11.67 -16.32 -3.73
CA ALA A 41 12.83 -16.28 -4.61
C ALA A 41 13.11 -14.84 -5.07
N PRO A 42 14.34 -14.52 -5.50
CA PRO A 42 14.60 -13.27 -6.21
C PRO A 42 13.69 -13.11 -7.43
N SER A 43 13.19 -11.89 -7.66
CA SER A 43 12.39 -11.63 -8.84
C SER A 43 13.24 -11.67 -10.10
N THR A 44 12.65 -12.17 -11.17
CA THR A 44 13.25 -12.28 -12.52
C THR A 44 12.49 -11.44 -13.54
N ALA A 45 11.63 -10.52 -13.06
CA ALA A 45 10.84 -9.61 -13.87
C ALA A 45 11.68 -8.61 -14.67
N GLU A 46 12.86 -8.26 -14.15
CA GLU A 46 13.80 -7.31 -14.76
C GLU A 46 15.02 -8.02 -15.36
N ALA A 47 15.93 -7.23 -15.95
CA ALA A 47 17.20 -7.74 -16.47
C ALA A 47 17.98 -8.52 -15.39
N PRO A 48 18.75 -9.57 -15.78
CA PRO A 48 19.05 -9.99 -17.15
C PRO A 48 18.00 -10.91 -17.79
N PHE A 49 17.04 -11.43 -17.01
CA PHE A 49 16.11 -12.46 -17.50
C PHE A 49 14.88 -11.87 -18.19
N LYS A 50 14.26 -10.85 -17.57
CA LYS A 50 13.01 -10.24 -18.02
C LYS A 50 11.89 -11.27 -18.27
N ASP A 51 11.86 -12.31 -17.44
CA ASP A 51 10.95 -13.45 -17.50
C ASP A 51 10.59 -13.90 -16.09
N ILE A 52 9.36 -13.59 -15.67
CA ILE A 52 8.90 -13.89 -14.30
C ILE A 52 8.71 -15.39 -14.06
N GLY A 53 8.56 -16.20 -15.12
CA GLY A 53 8.29 -17.63 -15.01
C GLY A 53 9.39 -18.38 -14.25
N ILE A 54 10.63 -17.89 -14.33
CA ILE A 54 11.80 -18.44 -13.62
C ILE A 54 11.63 -18.23 -12.10
N GLY A 55 11.40 -16.99 -11.69
CA GLY A 55 11.28 -16.62 -10.27
C GLY A 55 10.01 -17.19 -9.63
N VAL A 56 8.92 -17.30 -10.40
CA VAL A 56 7.69 -17.96 -9.95
C VAL A 56 7.95 -19.45 -9.65
N ARG A 57 8.58 -20.19 -10.57
CA ARG A 57 8.89 -21.62 -10.36
C ARG A 57 9.88 -21.84 -9.22
N GLU A 58 10.88 -20.97 -9.05
CA GLU A 58 11.80 -21.06 -7.92
C GLU A 58 11.09 -20.78 -6.58
N ALA A 59 10.18 -19.79 -6.52
CA ALA A 59 9.40 -19.51 -5.33
C ALA A 59 8.49 -20.69 -4.96
N ILE A 60 7.83 -21.31 -5.95
CA ILE A 60 7.03 -22.53 -5.75
C ILE A 60 7.94 -23.69 -5.30
N THR A 61 9.11 -23.87 -5.91
CA THR A 61 10.08 -24.90 -5.49
C THR A 61 10.51 -24.71 -4.04
N ASN A 62 10.76 -23.46 -3.60
CA ASN A 62 11.04 -23.16 -2.20
C ASN A 62 9.85 -23.47 -1.28
N LEU A 63 8.62 -23.21 -1.73
CA LEU A 63 7.41 -23.61 -1.00
C LEU A 63 7.29 -25.14 -0.87
N GLN A 64 7.62 -25.91 -1.93
CA GLN A 64 7.66 -27.38 -1.87
C GLN A 64 8.69 -27.88 -0.85
N ARG A 65 9.87 -27.24 -0.76
CA ARG A 65 10.90 -27.61 0.23
C ARG A 65 10.41 -27.42 1.66
N VAL A 66 9.59 -26.41 1.92
CA VAL A 66 9.02 -26.12 3.25
C VAL A 66 7.87 -27.05 3.59
N THR A 67 6.98 -27.33 2.63
CA THR A 67 5.73 -28.07 2.85
C THR A 67 5.88 -29.59 2.64
N GLY A 68 6.85 -30.03 1.87
CA GLY A 68 6.95 -31.39 1.35
C GLY A 68 5.94 -31.71 0.23
N ALA A 69 5.10 -30.74 -0.17
CA ALA A 69 4.12 -30.95 -1.23
C ALA A 69 4.75 -30.94 -2.62
N THR A 70 4.22 -31.76 -3.53
CA THR A 70 4.59 -31.74 -4.95
C THR A 70 3.61 -30.85 -5.71
N LEU A 71 4.04 -29.67 -6.13
CA LEU A 71 3.25 -28.65 -6.80
C LEU A 71 3.61 -28.47 -8.29
N LEU A 72 4.84 -28.80 -8.66
CA LEU A 72 5.36 -28.75 -10.02
C LEU A 72 5.64 -30.17 -10.53
N GLY A 73 5.34 -30.39 -11.80
CA GLY A 73 5.61 -31.65 -12.50
C GLY A 73 7.11 -31.96 -12.54
N PRO A 74 7.54 -33.19 -12.21
CA PRO A 74 8.97 -33.53 -12.09
C PRO A 74 9.71 -33.53 -13.44
N GLN A 75 8.99 -33.53 -14.57
CA GLN A 75 9.57 -33.62 -15.92
C GLN A 75 9.50 -32.30 -16.69
N ASP A 76 8.39 -31.58 -16.59
CA ASP A 76 8.11 -30.37 -17.38
C ASP A 76 8.14 -29.08 -16.56
N ASN A 77 8.26 -29.18 -15.23
CA ASN A 77 8.23 -28.06 -14.29
C ASN A 77 6.99 -27.16 -14.46
N ASN A 78 5.88 -27.75 -14.92
CA ASN A 78 4.59 -27.09 -15.01
C ASN A 78 3.83 -27.26 -13.70
N LEU A 79 2.95 -26.30 -13.42
CA LEU A 79 2.08 -26.40 -12.26
C LEU A 79 1.12 -27.58 -12.40
N ILE A 80 1.02 -28.38 -11.34
CA ILE A 80 0.00 -29.43 -11.21
C ILE A 80 -1.27 -28.78 -10.65
N ALA A 81 -2.25 -28.54 -11.52
CA ALA A 81 -3.56 -28.04 -11.14
C ALA A 81 -4.63 -28.63 -12.11
N PRO A 82 -5.77 -29.17 -11.62
CA PRO A 82 -6.19 -29.23 -10.22
C PRO A 82 -5.37 -30.24 -9.38
N ALA A 83 -5.62 -30.28 -8.07
CA ALA A 83 -5.02 -31.25 -7.17
C ALA A 83 -5.39 -32.69 -7.56
N GLN A 84 -4.46 -33.62 -7.33
CA GLN A 84 -4.55 -35.02 -7.73
C GLN A 84 -4.87 -35.91 -6.52
N PRO A 85 -5.41 -37.13 -6.74
CA PRO A 85 -5.75 -38.05 -5.65
C PRO A 85 -4.57 -38.49 -4.78
N ASP A 86 -3.35 -38.38 -5.28
CA ASP A 86 -2.11 -38.67 -4.53
C ASP A 86 -1.65 -37.50 -3.63
N GLY A 87 -2.42 -36.40 -3.61
CA GLY A 87 -2.14 -35.19 -2.84
C GLY A 87 -1.19 -34.20 -3.54
N SER A 88 -0.78 -34.46 -4.78
CA SER A 88 0.00 -33.49 -5.56
C SER A 88 -0.87 -32.40 -6.18
N GLY A 89 -0.28 -31.23 -6.39
CA GLY A 89 -0.94 -30.08 -7.00
C GLY A 89 -1.80 -29.24 -6.06
N VAL A 90 -2.53 -28.30 -6.65
CA VAL A 90 -3.45 -27.38 -5.97
C VAL A 90 -4.72 -27.19 -6.76
N ASP A 91 -5.82 -26.88 -6.08
CA ASP A 91 -7.13 -26.75 -6.71
C ASP A 91 -7.29 -25.42 -7.45
N ALA A 92 -6.71 -24.35 -6.92
CA ALA A 92 -6.76 -23.04 -7.55
C ALA A 92 -5.48 -22.23 -7.37
N VAL A 93 -5.30 -21.30 -8.30
CA VAL A 93 -4.21 -20.32 -8.29
C VAL A 93 -4.79 -18.93 -8.34
N VAL A 94 -4.22 -18.03 -7.54
CA VAL A 94 -4.44 -16.59 -7.62
C VAL A 94 -3.09 -15.88 -7.67
N ALA A 95 -3.06 -14.71 -8.29
CA ALA A 95 -1.80 -13.98 -8.41
C ALA A 95 -1.94 -12.48 -8.26
N THR A 96 -0.88 -11.86 -7.77
CA THR A 96 -0.69 -10.42 -7.79
C THR A 96 0.63 -10.03 -8.44
N LEU A 97 0.68 -8.85 -9.05
CA LEU A 97 1.88 -8.35 -9.69
C LEU A 97 2.07 -6.85 -9.42
N SER A 98 3.29 -6.50 -8.99
CA SER A 98 3.75 -5.11 -8.82
C SER A 98 5.03 -4.83 -9.60
N ALA A 99 5.67 -5.85 -10.17
CA ALA A 99 6.85 -5.73 -11.01
C ALA A 99 6.61 -4.91 -12.28
N GLY A 100 7.69 -4.38 -12.86
CA GLY A 100 7.67 -3.57 -14.07
C GLY A 100 7.65 -2.06 -13.83
N PRO A 101 7.94 -1.26 -14.88
CA PRO A 101 8.11 0.17 -14.77
C PRO A 101 6.81 0.91 -14.46
N ALA A 102 6.93 2.09 -13.83
CA ALA A 102 5.79 2.97 -13.61
C ALA A 102 5.13 3.35 -14.96
N VAL A 103 3.80 3.26 -15.03
CA VAL A 103 3.04 3.49 -16.27
C VAL A 103 2.87 4.99 -16.49
N LYS A 104 3.50 5.52 -17.54
CA LYS A 104 3.41 6.95 -17.85
C LYS A 104 1.99 7.29 -18.26
N THR A 105 1.35 8.14 -17.47
CA THR A 105 -0.08 8.42 -17.59
C THR A 105 -0.30 9.90 -17.85
N VAL A 106 -1.06 10.22 -18.90
CA VAL A 106 -1.65 11.56 -19.08
C VAL A 106 -3.05 11.55 -18.51
N VAL A 107 -3.35 12.53 -17.67
CA VAL A 107 -4.68 12.71 -17.08
C VAL A 107 -5.41 13.82 -17.82
N VAL A 108 -6.65 13.56 -18.23
CA VAL A 108 -7.49 14.53 -18.94
C VAL A 108 -8.82 14.68 -18.22
N GLY A 109 -9.22 15.93 -17.96
CA GLY A 109 -10.49 16.27 -17.33
C GLY A 109 -11.05 17.58 -17.88
N LEU A 110 -12.32 17.90 -17.62
CA LEU A 110 -12.87 19.21 -17.99
C LEU A 110 -12.47 20.31 -17.00
N LEU A 111 -12.73 20.05 -15.71
CA LEU A 111 -12.51 20.99 -14.60
C LEU A 111 -11.37 20.49 -13.71
N SER A 112 -10.43 21.37 -13.42
CA SER A 112 -9.19 21.08 -12.68
C SER A 112 -9.44 20.58 -11.25
N ASP A 113 -10.46 21.12 -10.58
CA ASP A 113 -10.80 20.80 -9.19
C ASP A 113 -11.84 19.68 -9.04
N VAL A 114 -12.40 19.19 -10.15
CA VAL A 114 -13.45 18.16 -10.15
C VAL A 114 -13.02 16.95 -10.96
N SER A 115 -13.27 16.95 -12.28
CA SER A 115 -13.01 15.78 -13.13
C SER A 115 -11.54 15.41 -13.24
N VAL A 116 -10.63 16.40 -13.24
CA VAL A 116 -9.18 16.13 -13.24
C VAL A 116 -8.77 15.47 -11.93
N GLN A 117 -9.31 15.92 -10.79
CA GLN A 117 -9.02 15.29 -9.49
C GLN A 117 -9.53 13.85 -9.44
N SER A 118 -10.74 13.57 -9.95
CA SER A 118 -11.29 12.21 -10.05
C SER A 118 -10.44 11.33 -10.95
N ALA A 119 -10.03 11.83 -12.12
CA ALA A 119 -9.13 11.10 -13.02
C ALA A 119 -7.74 10.88 -12.43
N ARG A 120 -7.20 11.86 -11.68
CA ARG A 120 -5.94 11.73 -10.94
C ARG A 120 -6.04 10.62 -9.89
N ARG A 121 -7.04 10.67 -9.01
CA ARG A 121 -7.29 9.64 -7.98
C ARG A 121 -7.51 8.25 -8.60
N LEU A 122 -8.17 8.19 -9.76
CA LEU A 122 -8.30 6.95 -10.51
C LEU A 122 -6.93 6.45 -10.99
N ALA A 123 -6.14 7.28 -11.67
CA ALA A 123 -4.81 6.91 -12.13
C ALA A 123 -3.88 6.50 -10.97
N GLU A 124 -3.88 7.24 -9.87
CA GLU A 124 -3.07 6.97 -8.67
C GLU A 124 -3.53 5.73 -7.89
N SER A 125 -4.62 5.07 -8.29
CA SER A 125 -5.04 3.78 -7.70
C SER A 125 -4.23 2.58 -8.20
N THR A 126 -3.34 2.80 -9.17
CA THR A 126 -2.40 1.80 -9.73
C THR A 126 -0.99 2.40 -9.87
N TYR A 127 -0.04 1.63 -10.38
CA TYR A 127 1.37 2.02 -10.54
C TYR A 127 1.62 3.04 -11.66
N SER A 128 0.76 4.05 -11.77
CA SER A 128 0.84 5.14 -12.73
C SER A 128 1.75 6.26 -12.23
N ARG A 129 2.53 6.83 -13.15
CA ARG A 129 3.23 8.10 -12.97
C ARG A 129 2.58 9.13 -13.88
N ILE A 130 1.99 10.15 -13.29
CA ILE A 130 1.37 11.23 -14.06
C ILE A 130 2.49 12.08 -14.67
N VAL A 131 2.52 12.16 -16.00
CA VAL A 131 3.55 12.87 -16.77
C VAL A 131 3.05 14.18 -17.35
N ASP A 132 1.72 14.33 -17.52
CA ASP A 132 1.08 15.57 -17.93
C ASP A 132 -0.40 15.55 -17.49
N THR A 133 -1.02 16.72 -17.43
CA THR A 133 -2.44 16.91 -17.11
C THR A 133 -3.03 17.95 -18.06
N LEU A 134 -4.19 17.64 -18.63
CA LEU A 134 -4.89 18.49 -19.60
C LEU A 134 -6.31 18.78 -19.08
N ASP A 135 -6.71 20.06 -19.17
CA ASP A 135 -8.08 20.47 -18.88
C ASP A 135 -8.54 21.66 -19.74
N LEU A 136 -9.78 22.12 -19.54
CA LEU A 136 -10.32 23.26 -20.31
C LEU A 136 -9.67 24.60 -19.97
N SER A 137 -9.07 24.72 -18.79
CA SER A 137 -8.36 25.92 -18.36
C SER A 137 -6.91 25.96 -18.85
N ASP A 138 -6.45 24.89 -19.51
CA ASP A 138 -5.09 24.81 -20.05
C ASP A 138 -4.84 25.93 -21.07
N HIS A 139 -3.90 26.81 -20.73
CA HIS A 139 -3.52 27.96 -21.53
C HIS A 139 -2.53 27.65 -22.66
N ARG A 140 -2.02 26.41 -22.74
CA ARG A 140 -1.21 25.96 -23.87
C ARG A 140 -2.03 26.02 -25.16
N ARG A 141 -1.40 26.43 -26.25
CA ARG A 141 -2.03 26.36 -27.58
C ARG A 141 -2.27 24.89 -27.98
N PRO A 142 -3.23 24.59 -28.87
CA PRO A 142 -3.52 23.21 -29.28
C PRO A 142 -2.30 22.44 -29.80
N ASP A 143 -1.42 23.09 -30.57
CA ASP A 143 -0.16 22.50 -31.04
C ASP A 143 0.79 22.13 -29.89
N GLN A 144 0.85 22.96 -28.85
CA GLN A 144 1.66 22.72 -27.65
C GLN A 144 1.09 21.60 -26.78
N GLN A 145 -0.24 21.50 -26.66
CA GLN A 145 -0.90 20.40 -25.96
C GLN A 145 -0.61 19.07 -26.65
N MET A 146 -0.76 19.03 -27.98
CA MET A 146 -0.43 17.84 -28.77
C MET A 146 1.05 17.47 -28.66
N ASP A 147 1.96 18.43 -28.82
CA ASP A 147 3.40 18.22 -28.66
C ASP A 147 3.75 17.65 -27.28
N SER A 148 3.07 18.11 -26.23
CA SER A 148 3.26 17.62 -24.87
C SER A 148 2.87 16.14 -24.73
N ILE A 149 1.72 15.73 -25.28
CA ILE A 149 1.29 14.33 -25.33
C ILE A 149 2.29 13.48 -26.14
N VAL A 150 2.71 13.94 -27.31
CA VAL A 150 3.66 13.21 -28.18
C VAL A 150 5.03 13.06 -27.52
N ARG A 151 5.55 14.11 -26.87
CA ARG A 151 6.86 14.10 -26.22
C ARG A 151 6.87 13.28 -24.93
N SER A 152 5.79 13.31 -24.16
CA SER A 152 5.69 12.55 -22.91
C SER A 152 5.65 11.03 -23.14
N ARG A 153 5.24 10.59 -24.34
CA ARG A 153 5.13 9.17 -24.75
C ARG A 153 4.40 8.34 -23.68
N PRO A 154 3.14 8.68 -23.38
CA PRO A 154 2.38 7.96 -22.38
C PRO A 154 2.12 6.51 -22.79
N ASP A 155 2.08 5.64 -21.80
CA ASP A 155 1.58 4.28 -21.93
C ASP A 155 0.04 4.25 -21.77
N LEU A 156 -0.50 5.22 -21.02
CA LEU A 156 -1.90 5.33 -20.64
C LEU A 156 -2.40 6.78 -20.73
N VAL A 157 -3.63 6.96 -21.20
CA VAL A 157 -4.40 8.20 -21.03
C VAL A 157 -5.66 7.87 -20.23
N VAL A 158 -5.88 8.56 -19.12
CA VAL A 158 -7.12 8.47 -18.33
C VAL A 158 -7.94 9.73 -18.60
N LEU A 159 -9.09 9.55 -19.25
CA LEU A 159 -9.99 10.64 -19.60
C LEU A 159 -11.26 10.54 -18.77
N ALA A 160 -11.48 11.55 -17.93
CA ALA A 160 -12.76 11.77 -17.26
C ALA A 160 -13.36 13.09 -17.72
N GLY A 161 -14.64 13.30 -17.42
CA GLY A 161 -15.28 14.58 -17.68
C GLY A 161 -16.72 14.42 -18.14
N GLY A 162 -17.49 15.45 -17.81
CA GLY A 162 -18.92 15.53 -18.06
C GLY A 162 -19.67 14.70 -17.03
N THR A 163 -20.63 15.32 -16.36
CA THR A 163 -21.68 14.56 -15.67
C THR A 163 -22.49 13.80 -16.73
N ASP A 164 -23.23 12.78 -16.33
CA ASP A 164 -24.09 12.07 -17.26
C ASP A 164 -25.19 13.00 -17.78
N GLY A 165 -25.10 13.33 -19.07
CA GLY A 165 -25.96 14.33 -19.72
C GLY A 165 -25.41 15.75 -19.86
N GLY A 166 -24.14 16.01 -19.48
CA GLY A 166 -23.51 17.34 -19.57
C GLY A 166 -22.23 17.40 -20.39
N ALA A 167 -21.86 18.63 -20.80
CA ALA A 167 -20.56 19.04 -21.35
C ALA A 167 -20.02 18.30 -22.61
N SER A 168 -20.91 17.82 -23.49
CA SER A 168 -20.57 17.05 -24.69
C SER A 168 -19.57 17.73 -25.65
N ARG A 169 -19.78 19.01 -25.99
CA ARG A 169 -18.91 19.71 -26.97
C ARG A 169 -17.48 19.90 -26.48
N SER A 170 -17.31 20.17 -25.19
CA SER A 170 -15.99 20.40 -24.59
C SER A 170 -15.17 19.11 -24.53
N ILE A 171 -15.83 17.98 -24.25
CA ILE A 171 -15.19 16.65 -24.26
C ILE A 171 -14.77 16.30 -25.69
N GLN A 172 -15.64 16.50 -26.69
CA GLN A 172 -15.33 16.22 -28.10
C GLN A 172 -14.05 16.93 -28.56
N LYS A 173 -13.88 18.22 -28.24
CA LYS A 173 -12.64 18.96 -28.57
C LYS A 173 -11.38 18.34 -27.95
N MET A 174 -11.46 17.87 -26.70
CA MET A 174 -10.32 17.20 -26.06
C MET A 174 -10.06 15.81 -26.67
N LEU A 175 -11.12 15.07 -27.02
CA LEU A 175 -10.99 13.78 -27.71
C LEU A 175 -10.30 13.94 -29.06
N GLU A 176 -10.64 14.97 -29.84
CA GLU A 176 -9.98 15.28 -31.12
C GLU A 176 -8.49 15.53 -30.95
N ALA A 177 -8.10 16.38 -29.97
CA ALA A 177 -6.69 16.68 -29.71
C ALA A 177 -5.90 15.44 -29.30
N ILE A 178 -6.48 14.57 -28.46
CA ILE A 178 -5.87 13.32 -28.02
C ILE A 178 -5.79 12.33 -29.17
N GLY A 179 -6.86 12.16 -29.94
CA GLY A 179 -6.90 11.28 -31.10
C GLY A 179 -5.85 11.66 -32.12
N LEU A 180 -5.70 12.96 -32.41
CA LEU A 180 -4.67 13.45 -33.33
C LEU A 180 -3.26 13.26 -32.77
N ALA A 181 -3.02 13.57 -31.48
CA ALA A 181 -1.74 13.33 -30.85
C ALA A 181 -1.35 11.83 -30.87
N CYS A 182 -2.30 10.93 -30.63
CA CYS A 182 -2.08 9.49 -30.71
C CYS A 182 -1.86 9.03 -32.16
N TYR A 183 -2.59 9.61 -33.13
CA TYR A 183 -2.41 9.30 -34.55
C TYR A 183 -0.99 9.61 -35.04
N LEU A 184 -0.39 10.71 -34.55
CA LEU A 184 0.99 11.12 -34.84
C LEU A 184 2.05 10.20 -34.22
N MET A 185 1.69 9.34 -33.27
CA MET A 185 2.59 8.34 -32.71
C MET A 185 2.64 7.08 -33.60
N PRO A 186 3.82 6.41 -33.69
CA PRO A 186 3.90 5.08 -34.27
C PRO A 186 2.90 4.13 -33.62
N MET A 187 2.30 3.23 -34.41
CA MET A 187 1.18 2.39 -33.96
C MET A 187 1.52 1.59 -32.70
N GLU A 188 2.77 1.10 -32.59
CA GLU A 188 3.27 0.30 -31.47
C GLU A 188 3.51 1.13 -30.20
N LYS A 189 3.54 2.46 -30.32
CA LYS A 189 3.77 3.43 -29.23
C LYS A 189 2.51 4.19 -28.82
N ARG A 190 1.37 3.90 -29.45
CA ARG A 190 0.11 4.55 -29.12
C ARG A 190 -0.35 4.12 -27.71
N PRO A 191 -0.78 5.05 -26.85
CA PRO A 191 -1.21 4.72 -25.50
C PRO A 191 -2.49 3.89 -25.52
N VAL A 192 -2.72 3.18 -24.42
CA VAL A 192 -4.05 2.71 -24.05
C VAL A 192 -4.85 3.91 -23.52
N VAL A 193 -6.12 4.00 -23.85
CA VAL A 193 -7.01 5.05 -23.35
C VAL A 193 -8.13 4.44 -22.53
N LEU A 194 -8.29 4.92 -21.30
CA LEU A 194 -9.42 4.63 -20.43
C LEU A 194 -10.34 5.86 -20.41
N TYR A 195 -11.53 5.73 -20.98
CA TYR A 195 -12.58 6.73 -20.90
C TYR A 195 -13.54 6.39 -19.76
N ALA A 196 -13.65 7.28 -18.78
CA ALA A 196 -14.52 7.15 -17.61
C ALA A 196 -15.34 8.44 -17.39
N GLY A 197 -15.86 9.03 -18.48
CA GLY A 197 -16.66 10.25 -18.47
C GLY A 197 -18.14 10.01 -18.82
N ASN A 198 -18.83 11.07 -19.24
CA ASN A 198 -20.24 11.06 -19.63
C ASN A 198 -20.59 9.86 -20.55
N GLN A 199 -21.45 8.97 -20.08
CA GLN A 199 -21.76 7.72 -20.77
C GLN A 199 -22.48 7.91 -22.11
N LYS A 200 -23.18 9.04 -22.30
CA LYS A 200 -23.87 9.34 -23.57
C LYS A 200 -22.90 9.57 -24.74
N LEU A 201 -21.63 9.85 -24.44
CA LEU A 201 -20.58 10.08 -25.45
C LEU A 201 -19.81 8.80 -25.79
N ALA A 202 -20.17 7.65 -25.21
CA ALA A 202 -19.42 6.40 -25.44
C ALA A 202 -19.29 6.04 -26.93
N ASN A 203 -20.30 6.31 -27.75
CA ASN A 203 -20.24 6.08 -29.20
C ASN A 203 -19.31 7.08 -29.89
N ASP A 204 -19.44 8.37 -29.59
CA ASP A 204 -18.55 9.42 -30.13
C ASP A 204 -17.07 9.13 -29.79
N VAL A 205 -16.80 8.67 -28.56
CA VAL A 205 -15.46 8.29 -28.11
C VAL A 205 -14.92 7.11 -28.94
N LYS A 206 -15.75 6.09 -29.20
CA LYS A 206 -15.36 4.95 -30.05
C LYS A 206 -15.03 5.38 -31.47
N GLU A 207 -15.84 6.28 -32.04
CA GLU A 207 -15.65 6.78 -33.40
C GLU A 207 -14.36 7.62 -33.51
N LEU A 208 -14.14 8.56 -32.57
CA LEU A 208 -13.02 9.49 -32.60
C LEU A 208 -11.67 8.87 -32.20
N LEU A 209 -11.67 7.88 -31.30
CA LEU A 209 -10.42 7.31 -30.76
C LEU A 209 -10.14 5.88 -31.22
N GLY A 210 -11.17 5.09 -31.57
CA GLY A 210 -11.04 3.64 -31.74
C GLY A 210 -9.96 3.20 -32.74
N GLY A 211 -9.77 3.94 -33.83
CA GLY A 211 -8.73 3.68 -34.84
C GLY A 211 -7.38 4.39 -34.60
N HIS A 212 -7.32 5.28 -33.60
CA HIS A 212 -6.20 6.21 -33.40
C HIS A 212 -5.37 5.91 -32.15
N VAL A 213 -5.84 5.02 -31.27
CA VAL A 213 -5.18 4.65 -30.01
C VAL A 213 -4.75 3.19 -30.01
N GLY A 214 -3.86 2.80 -29.09
CA GLY A 214 -3.37 1.41 -29.01
C GLY A 214 -4.44 0.45 -28.50
N LYS A 215 -5.32 0.94 -27.62
CA LYS A 215 -6.54 0.28 -27.17
C LYS A 215 -7.46 1.30 -26.51
N LEU A 216 -8.76 1.23 -26.76
CA LEU A 216 -9.77 2.02 -26.06
C LEU A 216 -10.57 1.12 -25.11
N GLU A 217 -10.72 1.55 -23.87
CA GLU A 217 -11.57 0.93 -22.86
C GLU A 217 -12.53 2.00 -22.31
N ILE A 218 -13.80 1.65 -22.13
CA ILE A 218 -14.83 2.56 -21.63
C ILE A 218 -15.36 1.99 -20.32
N ALA A 219 -15.22 2.77 -19.25
CA ALA A 219 -15.73 2.44 -17.91
C ALA A 219 -16.97 3.29 -17.57
N HIS A 220 -17.58 2.98 -16.42
CA HIS A 220 -18.58 3.87 -15.85
C HIS A 220 -17.99 5.24 -15.52
N ASN A 221 -18.86 6.26 -15.54
CA ASN A 221 -18.45 7.63 -15.28
C ASN A 221 -17.93 7.75 -13.84
N VAL A 222 -16.70 8.26 -13.67
CA VAL A 222 -16.12 8.47 -12.33
C VAL A 222 -16.76 9.62 -11.57
N ARG A 223 -17.50 10.48 -12.30
CA ARG A 223 -18.20 11.64 -11.76
C ARG A 223 -19.60 11.75 -12.40
N PRO A 224 -20.54 10.83 -12.11
CA PRO A 224 -21.87 10.83 -12.75
C PRO A 224 -22.64 12.13 -12.51
N SER A 225 -22.46 12.74 -11.33
CA SER A 225 -23.00 14.05 -10.96
C SER A 225 -21.90 14.94 -10.36
N LEU A 226 -22.13 16.24 -10.23
CA LEU A 226 -21.14 17.15 -9.62
C LEU A 226 -20.81 16.77 -8.17
N GLU A 227 -21.76 16.21 -7.43
CA GLU A 227 -21.60 15.86 -6.01
C GLU A 227 -21.18 14.40 -5.80
N THR A 228 -21.34 13.54 -6.81
CA THR A 228 -21.10 12.10 -6.70
C THR A 228 -19.84 11.69 -7.43
N GLU A 229 -18.86 11.17 -6.68
CA GLU A 229 -17.68 10.50 -7.22
C GLU A 229 -17.79 8.99 -7.01
N ASP A 230 -17.61 8.22 -8.09
CA ASP A 230 -17.60 6.75 -8.03
C ASP A 230 -16.41 6.20 -8.81
N LEU A 231 -15.29 5.99 -8.10
CA LEU A 231 -14.05 5.54 -8.73
C LEU A 231 -14.02 4.02 -8.94
N GLU A 232 -14.84 3.24 -8.23
CA GLU A 232 -14.64 1.79 -8.16
C GLU A 232 -14.75 1.07 -9.50
N PRO A 233 -15.78 1.32 -10.33
CA PRO A 233 -15.86 0.67 -11.64
C PRO A 233 -14.65 1.01 -12.52
N GLY A 234 -14.21 2.28 -12.49
CA GLY A 234 -13.02 2.73 -13.21
C GLY A 234 -11.74 2.07 -12.70
N ARG A 235 -11.59 1.88 -11.38
CA ARG A 235 -10.42 1.22 -10.77
C ARG A 235 -10.31 -0.23 -11.22
N HIS A 236 -11.44 -0.94 -11.32
CA HIS A 236 -11.46 -2.31 -11.81
C HIS A 236 -10.96 -2.40 -13.26
N GLU A 237 -11.51 -1.58 -14.15
CA GLU A 237 -11.07 -1.57 -15.56
C GLU A 237 -9.60 -1.17 -15.69
N LEU A 238 -9.16 -0.16 -14.94
CA LEU A 238 -7.77 0.26 -14.92
C LEU A 238 -6.83 -0.86 -14.44
N ALA A 239 -7.24 -1.64 -13.43
CA ALA A 239 -6.47 -2.78 -12.94
C ALA A 239 -6.32 -3.87 -14.01
N LEU A 240 -7.37 -4.15 -14.79
CA LEU A 240 -7.30 -5.11 -15.91
C LEU A 240 -6.43 -4.59 -17.05
N LEU A 241 -6.52 -3.30 -17.39
CA LEU A 241 -5.64 -2.67 -18.39
C LEU A 241 -4.17 -2.73 -17.97
N MET A 242 -3.88 -2.51 -16.69
CA MET A 242 -2.53 -2.61 -16.13
C MET A 242 -1.93 -4.01 -16.36
N MET A 243 -2.68 -5.08 -16.14
CA MET A 243 -2.19 -6.44 -16.38
C MET A 243 -1.96 -6.71 -17.87
N LYS A 244 -2.83 -6.21 -18.75
CA LYS A 244 -2.64 -6.29 -20.22
C LYS A 244 -1.37 -5.55 -20.67
N LEU A 245 -1.04 -4.41 -20.06
CA LEU A 245 0.22 -3.71 -20.31
C LEU A 245 1.42 -4.55 -19.87
N ARG A 246 1.33 -5.21 -18.71
CA ARG A 246 2.40 -6.07 -18.18
C ARG A 246 2.64 -7.32 -19.01
N GLN A 247 1.59 -7.93 -19.55
CA GLN A 247 1.70 -9.04 -20.51
C GLN A 247 2.57 -8.70 -21.72
N ARG A 248 2.46 -7.46 -22.23
CA ARG A 248 3.28 -6.98 -23.35
C ARG A 248 4.72 -6.65 -22.96
N GLN A 249 4.96 -6.34 -21.67
CA GLN A 249 6.23 -5.82 -21.18
C GLN A 249 7.16 -6.90 -20.63
N ILE A 250 6.60 -7.97 -20.04
CA ILE A 250 7.34 -8.93 -19.23
C ILE A 250 6.94 -10.36 -19.64
N LYS A 251 7.94 -11.18 -19.98
CA LYS A 251 7.71 -12.59 -20.34
C LYS A 251 7.24 -13.38 -19.11
N GLY A 252 6.39 -14.38 -19.33
CA GLY A 252 5.84 -15.23 -18.26
C GLY A 252 4.57 -14.69 -17.60
N VAL A 253 4.18 -13.43 -17.83
CA VAL A 253 2.92 -12.87 -17.28
C VAL A 253 1.69 -13.56 -17.90
N ASP A 254 1.71 -13.86 -19.20
CA ASP A 254 0.62 -14.59 -19.87
C ASP A 254 0.44 -15.99 -19.29
N GLU A 255 1.55 -16.70 -19.04
CA GLU A 255 1.55 -18.02 -18.42
C GLU A 255 0.99 -17.97 -16.98
N LEU A 256 1.46 -17.02 -16.16
CA LEU A 256 0.95 -16.85 -14.80
C LEU A 256 -0.55 -16.50 -14.80
N ASN A 257 -1.00 -15.66 -15.73
CA ASN A 257 -2.41 -15.31 -15.86
C ASN A 257 -3.27 -16.51 -16.29
N LEU A 258 -2.72 -17.40 -17.13
CA LEU A 258 -3.36 -18.66 -17.50
C LEU A 258 -3.50 -19.58 -16.28
N TRP A 259 -2.43 -19.76 -15.49
CA TRP A 259 -2.48 -20.54 -14.24
C TRP A 259 -3.51 -19.98 -13.27
N ALA A 260 -3.57 -18.65 -13.10
CA ALA A 260 -4.53 -17.98 -12.23
C ALA A 260 -5.98 -17.96 -12.76
N ALA A 261 -6.23 -18.48 -13.97
CA ALA A 261 -7.52 -18.42 -14.68
C ALA A 261 -8.11 -16.99 -14.70
N GLY A 262 -7.28 -16.00 -15.00
CA GLY A 262 -7.68 -14.59 -15.04
C GLY A 262 -7.71 -13.87 -13.68
N ASN A 263 -7.37 -14.56 -12.58
CA ASN A 263 -7.25 -13.96 -11.24
C ASN A 263 -5.84 -13.40 -10.98
N LEU A 264 -5.29 -12.67 -11.96
CA LEU A 264 -4.05 -11.91 -11.80
C LEU A 264 -4.41 -10.42 -11.69
N LEU A 265 -4.06 -9.78 -10.57
CA LEU A 265 -4.38 -8.37 -10.32
C LEU A 265 -3.14 -7.56 -9.91
N PRO A 266 -3.13 -6.22 -10.09
CA PRO A 266 -2.11 -5.38 -9.48
C PRO A 266 -2.12 -5.54 -7.96
N THR A 267 -0.94 -5.72 -7.34
CA THR A 267 -0.82 -5.96 -5.88
C THR A 267 -1.54 -4.88 -5.04
N ALA A 268 -1.35 -3.60 -5.36
CA ALA A 268 -1.99 -2.51 -4.63
C ALA A 268 -3.51 -2.43 -4.81
N TYR A 269 -4.04 -2.80 -5.98
CA TYR A 269 -5.48 -2.88 -6.21
C TYR A 269 -6.10 -4.01 -5.36
N ALA A 270 -5.44 -5.17 -5.31
CA ALA A 270 -5.87 -6.28 -4.46
C ALA A 270 -5.82 -5.93 -2.97
N GLN A 271 -4.78 -5.21 -2.53
CA GLN A 271 -4.70 -4.63 -1.18
C GLN A 271 -5.90 -3.70 -0.90
N GLY A 272 -6.23 -2.79 -1.82
CA GLY A 272 -7.38 -1.91 -1.68
C GLY A 272 -8.70 -2.68 -1.51
N ARG A 273 -8.89 -3.76 -2.30
CA ARG A 273 -10.08 -4.63 -2.20
C ARG A 273 -10.25 -5.22 -0.80
N ILE A 274 -9.19 -5.79 -0.22
CA ILE A 274 -9.28 -6.40 1.11
C ILE A 274 -9.50 -5.36 2.20
N ILE A 275 -8.87 -4.19 2.12
CA ILE A 275 -9.06 -3.12 3.11
C ILE A 275 -10.48 -2.55 3.06
N ARG A 276 -11.04 -2.37 1.86
CA ARG A 276 -12.45 -1.99 1.72
C ARG A 276 -13.36 -3.05 2.36
N PHE A 277 -13.13 -4.32 2.05
CA PHE A 277 -13.90 -5.43 2.60
C PHE A 277 -13.85 -5.45 4.14
N LEU A 278 -12.66 -5.37 4.73
CA LEU A 278 -12.48 -5.34 6.19
C LEU A 278 -13.11 -4.11 6.83
N SER A 279 -13.03 -2.94 6.18
CA SER A 279 -13.64 -1.71 6.72
C SER A 279 -15.15 -1.82 6.83
N LYS A 280 -15.79 -2.55 5.89
CA LYS A 280 -17.21 -2.85 5.93
C LYS A 280 -17.53 -3.95 6.95
N LEU A 281 -16.72 -5.01 7.00
CA LEU A 281 -16.89 -6.11 7.93
C LEU A 281 -16.82 -5.66 9.40
N TYR A 282 -15.91 -4.74 9.71
CA TYR A 282 -15.74 -4.18 11.04
C TYR A 282 -16.55 -2.88 11.28
N GLU A 283 -17.38 -2.47 10.32
CA GLU A 283 -18.17 -1.22 10.38
C GLU A 283 -17.32 0.00 10.79
N SER A 284 -16.07 0.03 10.32
CA SER A 284 -15.04 0.97 10.78
C SER A 284 -15.29 2.37 10.23
N THR A 285 -15.74 3.28 11.10
CA THR A 285 -15.98 4.69 10.74
C THR A 285 -14.78 5.59 11.02
N ARG A 286 -13.86 5.21 11.93
CA ARG A 286 -12.62 5.96 12.16
C ARG A 286 -11.57 5.64 11.10
N GLY A 287 -11.58 4.41 10.58
CA GLY A 287 -10.88 4.00 9.38
C GLY A 287 -9.79 2.96 9.65
N LEU A 288 -9.62 2.06 8.68
CA LEU A 288 -8.53 1.07 8.65
C LEU A 288 -7.47 1.56 7.67
N LEU A 289 -6.24 1.74 8.15
CA LEU A 289 -5.12 2.16 7.31
C LEU A 289 -4.21 0.97 7.02
N CYS A 290 -3.92 0.72 5.75
CA CYS A 290 -2.89 -0.22 5.32
C CYS A 290 -1.84 0.51 4.50
N VAL A 291 -0.58 0.32 4.89
CA VAL A 291 0.57 0.86 4.19
C VAL A 291 1.47 -0.27 3.75
N ASN A 292 1.96 -0.19 2.51
CA ASN A 292 2.87 -1.18 1.96
C ASN A 292 4.01 -0.48 1.21
N VAL A 293 5.23 -0.66 1.71
CA VAL A 293 6.44 -0.02 1.17
C VAL A 293 7.19 -1.04 0.32
N GLY A 294 7.03 -0.95 -1.00
CA GLY A 294 7.63 -1.85 -1.97
C GLY A 294 8.77 -1.21 -2.77
N ALA A 295 9.44 -2.04 -3.57
CA ALA A 295 10.47 -1.57 -4.50
C ALA A 295 9.88 -0.69 -5.63
N SER A 296 8.74 -1.09 -6.22
CA SER A 296 8.13 -0.35 -7.33
C SER A 296 7.41 0.93 -6.88
N ALA A 297 6.75 0.89 -5.72
CA ALA A 297 5.95 1.99 -5.18
C ALA A 297 5.72 1.81 -3.67
N THR A 298 5.35 2.91 -3.00
CA THR A 298 4.66 2.85 -1.72
C THR A 298 3.16 2.99 -1.97
N SER A 299 2.35 2.11 -1.37
CA SER A 299 0.89 2.17 -1.47
C SER A 299 0.24 2.41 -0.11
N VAL A 300 -0.84 3.17 -0.11
CA VAL A 300 -1.64 3.53 1.06
C VAL A 300 -3.10 3.25 0.72
N ALA A 301 -3.73 2.36 1.47
CA ALA A 301 -5.15 2.07 1.38
C ALA A 301 -5.81 2.44 2.70
N ALA A 302 -6.85 3.28 2.66
CA ALA A 302 -7.65 3.65 3.81
C ALA A 302 -9.12 3.32 3.55
N GLY A 303 -9.69 2.47 4.41
CA GLY A 303 -11.10 2.04 4.32
C GLY A 303 -11.94 2.68 5.43
N PHE A 304 -13.07 3.28 5.07
CA PHE A 304 -14.04 3.92 5.97
C PHE A 304 -15.44 3.36 5.69
N ASN A 305 -15.84 2.32 6.42
CA ASN A 305 -17.13 1.64 6.27
C ASN A 305 -17.54 1.35 4.81
N GLY A 306 -16.61 0.80 4.03
CA GLY A 306 -16.82 0.48 2.61
C GLY A 306 -16.39 1.57 1.62
N GLU A 307 -16.15 2.81 2.06
CA GLU A 307 -15.46 3.83 1.24
C GLU A 307 -13.96 3.54 1.21
N LEU A 308 -13.34 3.58 0.02
CA LEU A 308 -11.92 3.28 -0.17
C LEU A 308 -11.18 4.48 -0.77
N THR A 309 -10.18 4.97 -0.03
CA THR A 309 -9.07 5.75 -0.59
C THR A 309 -7.91 4.81 -0.88
N LEU A 310 -7.43 4.77 -2.12
CA LEU A 310 -6.26 4.00 -2.53
C LEU A 310 -5.31 4.92 -3.30
N GLY A 311 -4.10 5.10 -2.76
CA GLY A 311 -3.02 5.83 -3.41
C GLY A 311 -1.79 4.92 -3.59
N VAL A 312 -1.24 4.91 -4.79
CA VAL A 312 -0.09 4.12 -5.19
C VAL A 312 0.92 5.07 -5.81
N TYR A 313 2.09 5.18 -5.18
CA TYR A 313 3.05 6.23 -5.47
C TYR A 313 4.40 5.65 -5.90
N PRO A 314 4.64 5.45 -7.21
CA PRO A 314 5.91 4.94 -7.72
C PRO A 314 7.11 5.80 -7.35
N GLN A 315 6.92 7.13 -7.20
CA GLN A 315 7.95 8.07 -6.77
C GLN A 315 8.43 7.85 -5.31
N TYR A 316 7.70 7.05 -4.53
CA TYR A 316 8.06 6.67 -3.16
C TYR A 316 8.44 5.18 -3.06
N GLY A 317 8.69 4.51 -4.20
CA GLY A 317 9.24 3.15 -4.22
C GLY A 317 10.72 3.11 -3.84
N LEU A 318 11.15 2.04 -3.17
CA LEU A 318 12.52 1.88 -2.67
C LEU A 318 13.47 1.10 -3.59
N GLY A 319 13.04 0.85 -4.83
CA GLY A 319 13.81 0.16 -5.86
C GLY A 319 14.38 1.10 -6.91
N GLU A 320 14.17 0.80 -8.19
CA GLU A 320 14.73 1.56 -9.32
C GLU A 320 14.36 3.05 -9.29
N ASN A 321 13.15 3.38 -8.83
CA ASN A 321 12.66 4.77 -8.76
C ASN A 321 13.24 5.58 -7.58
N LEU A 322 14.08 4.98 -6.73
CA LEU A 322 14.46 5.57 -5.45
C LEU A 322 15.17 6.93 -5.57
N ALA A 323 16.01 7.12 -6.60
CA ALA A 323 16.65 8.41 -6.86
C ALA A 323 15.63 9.52 -7.13
N GLY A 324 14.45 9.18 -7.67
CA GLY A 324 13.34 10.10 -7.90
C GLY A 324 12.73 10.67 -6.61
N LEU A 325 12.96 10.05 -5.46
CA LEU A 325 12.53 10.56 -4.15
C LEU A 325 13.10 11.97 -3.89
N LEU A 326 14.30 12.27 -4.38
CA LEU A 326 14.94 13.59 -4.25
C LEU A 326 14.22 14.71 -5.02
N GLN A 327 13.28 14.38 -5.90
CA GLN A 327 12.39 15.36 -6.53
C GLN A 327 11.21 15.74 -5.62
N GLN A 328 11.03 15.02 -4.51
CA GLN A 328 9.88 15.14 -3.61
C GLN A 328 10.28 15.54 -2.18
N THR A 329 11.58 15.52 -1.86
CA THR A 329 12.09 15.80 -0.52
C THR A 329 13.55 16.23 -0.55
N GLU A 330 13.96 16.98 0.46
CA GLU A 330 15.37 17.32 0.66
C GLU A 330 16.13 16.21 1.41
N ILE A 331 17.45 16.14 1.19
CA ILE A 331 18.33 15.18 1.90
C ILE A 331 18.22 15.35 3.42
N GLY A 332 18.12 16.60 3.91
CA GLY A 332 17.98 16.89 5.34
C GLY A 332 16.73 16.27 5.98
N ASP A 333 15.65 16.11 5.22
CA ASP A 333 14.42 15.47 5.68
C ASP A 333 14.55 13.96 5.82
N ILE A 334 15.42 13.32 5.05
CA ILE A 334 15.75 11.90 5.24
C ILE A 334 16.70 11.77 6.44
N MET A 335 17.72 12.62 6.50
CA MET A 335 18.73 12.59 7.57
C MET A 335 18.15 12.83 8.97
N ARG A 336 16.95 13.44 9.07
CA ARG A 336 16.29 13.62 10.37
C ARG A 336 15.91 12.33 11.07
N TRP A 337 15.79 11.23 10.32
CA TRP A 337 15.46 9.91 10.84
C TRP A 337 16.69 9.07 11.19
N LEU A 338 17.90 9.56 10.89
CA LEU A 338 19.14 8.82 11.11
C LEU A 338 19.63 8.94 12.55
N GLN A 339 20.17 7.83 13.03
CA GLN A 339 20.95 7.76 14.28
C GLN A 339 22.45 7.97 14.03
N LEU A 340 22.87 7.87 12.77
CA LEU A 340 24.25 7.92 12.31
C LEU A 340 24.72 9.35 12.05
N ASP A 341 26.02 9.59 12.25
CA ASP A 341 26.69 10.81 11.82
C ASP A 341 27.34 10.61 10.45
N ILE A 342 26.52 10.74 9.40
CA ILE A 342 26.98 10.62 8.01
C ILE A 342 26.83 11.94 7.26
N SER A 343 27.62 12.13 6.22
CA SER A 343 27.51 13.30 5.36
C SER A 343 26.27 13.21 4.44
N PRO A 344 25.69 14.35 4.03
CA PRO A 344 24.64 14.39 3.00
C PRO A 344 25.06 13.70 1.68
N GLY A 345 26.36 13.76 1.35
CA GLY A 345 26.93 13.13 0.16
C GLY A 345 26.85 11.61 0.21
N MET A 346 27.18 11.01 1.35
CA MET A 346 27.10 9.55 1.55
C MET A 346 25.67 9.03 1.41
N LEU A 347 24.68 9.75 1.98
CA LEU A 347 23.28 9.38 1.82
C LEU A 347 22.82 9.48 0.35
N ARG A 348 23.25 10.53 -0.36
CA ARG A 348 22.94 10.69 -1.78
C ARG A 348 23.55 9.56 -2.62
N GLU A 349 24.80 9.19 -2.35
CA GLU A 349 25.47 8.07 -3.01
C GLU A 349 24.74 6.75 -2.78
N TYR A 350 24.35 6.48 -1.52
CA TYR A 350 23.55 5.30 -1.18
C TYR A 350 22.23 5.23 -1.95
N LEU A 351 21.49 6.35 -2.06
CA LEU A 351 20.24 6.43 -2.82
C LEU A 351 20.45 6.05 -4.30
N PHE A 352 21.48 6.60 -4.94
CA PHE A 352 21.78 6.30 -6.35
C PHE A 352 22.25 4.86 -6.53
N GLN A 353 23.15 4.36 -5.68
CA GLN A 353 23.62 2.97 -5.74
C GLN A 353 22.46 1.99 -5.57
N LYS A 354 21.60 2.22 -4.58
CA LYS A 354 20.43 1.39 -4.31
C LYS A 354 19.42 1.43 -5.47
N SER A 355 19.28 2.56 -6.17
CA SER A 355 18.45 2.65 -7.38
C SER A 355 19.01 1.84 -8.57
N LEU A 356 20.33 1.73 -8.70
CA LEU A 356 20.98 0.91 -9.73
C LEU A 356 20.94 -0.58 -9.40
N TYR A 357 20.94 -0.93 -8.11
CA TYR A 357 20.87 -2.31 -7.62
C TYR A 357 19.70 -2.51 -6.65
N PRO A 358 18.43 -2.45 -7.11
CA PRO A 358 17.25 -2.52 -6.23
C PRO A 358 17.20 -3.77 -5.34
N ALA A 359 17.69 -4.89 -5.84
CA ALA A 359 17.70 -6.18 -5.15
C ALA A 359 18.81 -6.32 -4.07
N SER A 360 19.72 -5.34 -3.96
CA SER A 360 20.75 -5.34 -2.91
C SER A 360 20.11 -5.34 -1.52
N ILE A 361 20.60 -6.17 -0.60
CA ILE A 361 20.17 -6.15 0.80
C ILE A 361 21.21 -5.37 1.63
N PRO A 362 20.80 -4.64 2.68
CA PRO A 362 21.76 -4.00 3.59
C PRO A 362 22.74 -5.03 4.17
N ALA A 363 24.04 -4.81 4.00
CA ALA A 363 25.08 -5.70 4.51
C ALA A 363 25.50 -5.36 5.94
N THR A 364 25.23 -4.13 6.39
CA THR A 364 25.60 -3.63 7.72
C THR A 364 24.42 -3.00 8.44
N LYS A 365 24.53 -2.86 9.77
CA LYS A 365 23.54 -2.13 10.57
C LYS A 365 23.41 -0.66 10.15
N ASP A 366 24.50 -0.06 9.70
CA ASP A 366 24.52 1.33 9.25
C ASP A 366 23.74 1.48 7.94
N GLU A 367 23.97 0.60 6.97
CA GLU A 367 23.16 0.54 5.74
C GLU A 367 21.69 0.25 6.03
N GLN A 368 21.40 -0.61 7.01
CA GLN A 368 20.04 -0.88 7.44
C GLN A 368 19.38 0.38 8.03
N ALA A 369 20.10 1.13 8.87
CA ALA A 369 19.60 2.38 9.43
C ALA A 369 19.35 3.44 8.34
N ILE A 370 20.22 3.50 7.32
CA ILE A 370 20.01 4.35 6.13
C ILE A 370 18.75 3.94 5.38
N SER A 371 18.61 2.66 5.06
CA SER A 371 17.43 2.11 4.38
C SER A 371 16.13 2.42 5.13
N GLN A 372 16.12 2.24 6.47
CA GLN A 372 14.97 2.58 7.30
C GLN A 372 14.66 4.09 7.33
N ALA A 373 15.68 4.96 7.36
CA ALA A 373 15.47 6.41 7.31
C ALA A 373 14.84 6.86 5.98
N ILE A 374 15.28 6.26 4.86
CA ILE A 374 14.70 6.49 3.54
C ILE A 374 13.26 5.98 3.50
N ALA A 375 13.01 4.78 4.01
CA ALA A 375 11.67 4.20 4.07
C ALA A 375 10.70 5.03 4.93
N ARG A 376 11.14 5.51 6.10
CA ARG A 376 10.36 6.45 6.94
C ARG A 376 9.96 7.69 6.15
N GLN A 377 10.91 8.28 5.41
CA GLN A 377 10.63 9.50 4.64
C GLN A 377 9.69 9.24 3.45
N ALA A 378 9.94 8.17 2.70
CA ALA A 378 9.08 7.79 1.58
C ALA A 378 7.65 7.50 2.03
N LEU A 379 7.49 6.73 3.12
CA LEU A 379 6.19 6.42 3.69
C LEU A 379 5.51 7.67 4.28
N TYR A 380 6.26 8.56 4.94
CA TYR A 380 5.73 9.82 5.44
C TYR A 380 5.10 10.64 4.31
N LEU A 381 5.80 10.80 3.18
CA LEU A 381 5.29 11.53 2.03
C LEU A 381 4.08 10.85 1.40
N ALA A 382 4.11 9.51 1.26
CA ALA A 382 3.00 8.72 0.74
C ALA A 382 1.72 8.89 1.57
N VAL A 383 1.84 8.83 2.90
CA VAL A 383 0.71 9.01 3.82
C VAL A 383 0.15 10.43 3.73
N ARG A 384 1.01 11.46 3.65
CA ARG A 384 0.55 12.86 3.48
C ARG A 384 -0.10 13.11 2.14
N ALA A 385 0.35 12.44 1.07
CA ALA A 385 -0.30 12.50 -0.23
C ALA A 385 -1.70 11.87 -0.15
N ALA A 386 -1.81 10.64 0.36
CA ALA A 386 -3.07 9.91 0.46
C ALA A 386 -4.09 10.60 1.36
N GLN A 387 -3.64 11.21 2.46
CA GLN A 387 -4.52 11.90 3.40
C GLN A 387 -5.33 13.03 2.76
N LYS A 388 -4.82 13.67 1.70
CA LYS A 388 -5.55 14.75 1.00
C LYS A 388 -6.83 14.25 0.34
N ASP A 389 -6.89 12.95 0.03
CA ASP A 389 -8.00 12.29 -0.65
C ASP A 389 -8.91 11.50 0.31
N PHE A 390 -8.68 11.59 1.62
CA PHE A 390 -9.57 10.99 2.62
C PHE A 390 -10.97 11.62 2.59
N PRO A 391 -12.02 10.88 2.93
CA PRO A 391 -13.38 11.38 2.88
C PRO A 391 -13.58 12.52 3.88
N ALA A 392 -14.56 13.39 3.61
CA ALA A 392 -14.75 14.64 4.35
C ALA A 392 -15.03 14.44 5.86
N HIS A 393 -15.57 13.28 6.25
CA HIS A 393 -15.80 12.92 7.65
C HIS A 393 -14.54 12.46 8.39
N ALA A 394 -13.50 12.04 7.66
CA ALA A 394 -12.22 11.57 8.20
C ALA A 394 -11.16 12.69 8.28
N ARG A 395 -11.56 13.87 8.75
CA ARG A 395 -10.65 15.02 8.88
C ARG A 395 -9.82 14.96 10.16
N PRO A 396 -8.53 15.30 10.10
CA PRO A 396 -7.71 15.39 11.30
C PRO A 396 -8.12 16.60 12.16
N ALA A 397 -7.92 16.49 13.48
CA ALA A 397 -8.22 17.59 14.41
C ALA A 397 -7.33 18.82 14.19
N ARG A 398 -6.11 18.64 13.69
CA ARG A 398 -5.16 19.70 13.32
C ARG A 398 -4.38 19.32 12.08
N THR A 399 -3.93 20.32 11.33
CA THR A 399 -3.03 20.15 10.19
C THR A 399 -1.78 19.37 10.60
N GLY A 400 -1.40 18.37 9.80
CA GLY A 400 -0.22 17.53 10.04
C GLY A 400 -0.44 16.31 10.95
N MET A 401 -1.65 16.13 11.51
CA MET A 401 -2.02 14.91 12.23
C MET A 401 -2.81 13.96 11.34
N MET A 402 -2.87 12.68 11.68
CA MET A 402 -3.87 11.75 11.13
C MET A 402 -5.23 11.94 11.80
N PRO A 403 -6.36 11.62 11.12
CA PRO A 403 -7.58 11.32 11.83
C PRO A 403 -7.37 10.11 12.77
N PRO A 404 -8.22 9.92 13.79
CA PRO A 404 -8.24 8.68 14.56
C PRO A 404 -8.44 7.48 13.64
N LEU A 405 -7.77 6.36 13.92
CA LEU A 405 -7.85 5.13 13.13
C LEU A 405 -8.25 3.96 14.04
N ASP A 406 -8.96 2.97 13.49
CA ASP A 406 -9.33 1.74 14.20
C ASP A 406 -8.23 0.68 14.14
N LEU A 407 -7.38 0.71 13.09
CA LEU A 407 -6.33 -0.27 12.86
C LEU A 407 -5.28 0.29 11.89
N ILE A 408 -4.02 -0.07 12.11
CA ILE A 408 -2.93 0.12 11.14
C ILE A 408 -2.33 -1.23 10.76
N LEU A 409 -2.24 -1.49 9.46
CA LEU A 409 -1.60 -2.65 8.85
C LEU A 409 -0.35 -2.20 8.10
N GLY A 410 0.82 -2.71 8.47
CA GLY A 410 2.09 -2.42 7.79
C GLY A 410 2.63 -3.64 7.03
N GLY A 411 2.97 -3.47 5.76
CA GLY A 411 3.61 -4.51 4.93
C GLY A 411 4.72 -3.99 4.02
N GLY A 412 5.33 -4.92 3.27
CA GLY A 412 6.36 -4.63 2.28
C GLY A 412 7.76 -4.98 2.72
N GLY A 413 8.71 -4.99 1.77
CA GLY A 413 10.05 -5.57 1.96
C GLY A 413 10.81 -4.99 3.15
N VAL A 414 10.76 -3.66 3.35
CA VAL A 414 11.45 -3.01 4.48
C VAL A 414 10.88 -3.39 5.85
N ILE A 415 9.60 -3.79 5.91
CA ILE A 415 8.93 -4.26 7.12
C ILE A 415 9.19 -5.76 7.33
N SER A 416 9.22 -6.53 6.23
CA SER A 416 9.34 -8.00 6.26
C SER A 416 10.77 -8.52 6.42
N GLU A 417 11.80 -7.83 5.90
CA GLU A 417 13.11 -8.44 5.59
C GLU A 417 14.29 -8.03 6.51
N GLY A 418 14.07 -7.87 7.82
CA GLY A 418 15.18 -7.89 8.80
C GLY A 418 15.25 -6.78 9.85
N ALA A 419 14.19 -5.99 10.02
CA ALA A 419 14.07 -5.07 11.15
C ALA A 419 13.53 -5.79 12.40
N SER A 420 13.93 -5.33 13.59
CA SER A 420 13.25 -5.77 14.82
C SER A 420 11.80 -5.26 14.84
N LEU A 421 10.92 -5.95 15.55
CA LEU A 421 9.51 -5.52 15.66
C LEU A 421 9.37 -4.10 16.23
N GLY A 422 10.27 -3.71 17.14
CA GLY A 422 10.34 -2.35 17.65
C GLY A 422 10.77 -1.31 16.61
N GLN A 423 11.75 -1.63 15.77
CA GLN A 423 12.16 -0.75 14.67
C GLN A 423 11.03 -0.57 13.64
N ASN A 424 10.29 -1.64 13.33
CA ASN A 424 9.10 -1.58 12.48
C ASN A 424 8.00 -0.70 13.10
N LEU A 425 7.76 -0.84 14.40
CA LEU A 425 6.83 0.02 15.13
C LEU A 425 7.24 1.50 14.99
N LEU A 426 8.50 1.83 15.27
CA LEU A 426 8.99 3.21 15.15
C LEU A 426 8.85 3.73 13.73
N LEU A 427 9.22 2.95 12.71
CA LEU A 427 9.05 3.33 11.32
C LEU A 427 7.61 3.74 11.00
N LEU A 428 6.64 2.91 11.43
CA LEU A 428 5.21 3.18 11.22
C LEU A 428 4.73 4.41 12.01
N LEU A 429 5.10 4.54 13.29
CA LEU A 429 4.68 5.68 14.12
C LEU A 429 5.27 7.00 13.59
N ASP A 430 6.53 6.99 13.16
CA ASP A 430 7.24 8.15 12.64
C ASP A 430 6.63 8.63 11.33
N ALA A 431 6.37 7.70 10.40
CA ALA A 431 5.84 8.03 9.09
C ALA A 431 4.34 8.38 9.12
N ILE A 432 3.54 7.60 9.85
CA ILE A 432 2.08 7.74 9.87
C ILE A 432 1.66 8.90 10.79
N GLN A 433 2.37 9.16 11.90
CA GLN A 433 1.94 10.12 12.93
C GLN A 433 0.50 9.87 13.42
N PRO A 434 0.16 8.63 13.85
CA PRO A 434 -1.21 8.31 14.28
C PRO A 434 -1.57 9.01 15.58
N VAL A 435 -2.87 9.09 15.88
CA VAL A 435 -3.41 9.69 17.11
C VAL A 435 -4.42 8.76 17.76
N GLY A 436 -4.49 8.78 19.09
CA GLY A 436 -5.46 8.01 19.85
C GLY A 436 -5.02 6.58 20.13
N ILE A 437 -6.00 5.68 20.29
CA ILE A 437 -5.79 4.30 20.73
C ILE A 437 -6.12 3.37 19.57
N MET A 438 -5.12 2.62 19.08
CA MET A 438 -5.31 1.71 17.96
C MET A 438 -4.33 0.52 18.01
N PRO A 439 -4.75 -0.68 17.59
CA PRO A 439 -3.85 -1.78 17.30
C PRO A 439 -3.00 -1.51 16.04
N ILE A 440 -1.78 -2.06 16.03
CA ILE A 440 -0.93 -2.13 14.84
C ILE A 440 -0.59 -3.60 14.56
N LEU A 441 -0.80 -4.03 13.32
CA LEU A 441 -0.49 -5.37 12.82
C LEU A 441 0.54 -5.28 11.69
N LEU A 442 1.43 -6.26 11.61
CA LEU A 442 2.39 -6.42 10.51
C LEU A 442 2.03 -7.60 9.62
N ASP A 443 2.07 -7.36 8.32
CA ASP A 443 1.97 -8.35 7.28
C ASP A 443 3.37 -8.79 6.82
N GLN A 444 4.01 -9.64 7.64
CA GLN A 444 5.37 -10.10 7.37
C GLN A 444 5.45 -10.88 6.05
N ASN A 445 4.40 -11.64 5.71
CA ASN A 445 4.36 -12.51 4.53
C ASN A 445 3.67 -11.85 3.32
N ASN A 446 3.34 -10.56 3.37
CA ASN A 446 2.65 -9.82 2.29
C ASN A 446 1.36 -10.54 1.82
N LEU A 447 0.60 -11.07 2.78
CA LEU A 447 -0.62 -11.84 2.57
C LEU A 447 -1.79 -10.97 2.15
N LEU A 448 -1.90 -9.72 2.61
CA LEU A 448 -3.09 -8.88 2.38
C LEU A 448 -3.44 -8.73 0.89
N PRO A 449 -2.52 -8.39 -0.02
CA PRO A 449 -2.81 -8.38 -1.44
C PRO A 449 -3.30 -9.74 -1.96
N LEU A 450 -2.66 -10.83 -1.54
CA LEU A 450 -3.03 -12.19 -1.96
C LEU A 450 -4.44 -12.57 -1.49
N LEU A 451 -4.79 -12.23 -0.25
CA LEU A 451 -6.15 -12.40 0.30
C LEU A 451 -7.18 -11.57 -0.48
N GLY A 452 -6.80 -10.37 -0.93
CA GLY A 452 -7.66 -9.51 -1.76
C GLY A 452 -8.03 -10.10 -3.11
N VAL A 453 -7.16 -10.94 -3.69
CA VAL A 453 -7.46 -11.71 -4.90
C VAL A 453 -8.16 -13.02 -4.56
N ALA A 454 -7.69 -13.76 -3.54
CA ALA A 454 -8.26 -15.03 -3.09
C ALA A 454 -9.74 -14.91 -2.68
N ALA A 455 -10.17 -13.72 -2.24
CA ALA A 455 -11.57 -13.40 -1.98
C ALA A 455 -12.51 -13.65 -3.17
N SER A 456 -11.99 -13.65 -4.41
CA SER A 456 -12.76 -13.99 -5.61
C SER A 456 -13.07 -15.49 -5.75
N ARG A 457 -12.28 -16.35 -5.10
CA ARG A 457 -12.47 -17.80 -5.04
C ARG A 457 -13.29 -18.19 -3.81
N SER A 458 -12.90 -17.68 -2.64
CA SER A 458 -13.55 -17.96 -1.37
C SER A 458 -13.69 -16.71 -0.52
N HIS A 459 -14.93 -16.35 -0.20
CA HIS A 459 -15.24 -15.21 0.67
C HIS A 459 -14.86 -15.46 2.14
N TYR A 460 -14.75 -16.74 2.55
CA TYR A 460 -14.39 -17.12 3.92
C TYR A 460 -12.88 -17.08 4.18
N LEU A 461 -12.07 -17.39 3.16
CA LEU A 461 -10.62 -17.50 3.29
C LEU A 461 -9.97 -16.25 3.90
N PRO A 462 -10.24 -15.02 3.42
CA PRO A 462 -9.60 -13.83 4.00
C PRO A 462 -9.90 -13.62 5.48
N VAL A 463 -11.14 -13.84 5.89
CA VAL A 463 -11.56 -13.66 7.30
C VAL A 463 -10.85 -14.69 8.18
N GLN A 464 -10.92 -15.96 7.79
CA GLN A 464 -10.34 -17.06 8.56
C GLN A 464 -8.81 -16.94 8.69
N VAL A 465 -8.11 -16.56 7.63
CA VAL A 465 -6.65 -16.38 7.67
C VAL A 465 -6.24 -15.19 8.55
N ILE A 466 -7.00 -14.09 8.52
CA ILE A 466 -6.72 -12.93 9.40
C ILE A 466 -6.91 -13.32 10.86
N GLU A 467 -7.96 -14.06 11.17
CA GLU A 467 -8.29 -14.52 12.53
C GLU A 467 -7.38 -15.66 13.02
N SER A 468 -6.73 -16.40 12.11
CA SER A 468 -5.86 -17.54 12.47
C SER A 468 -4.50 -17.15 13.05
N GLY A 469 -4.20 -15.85 13.20
CA GLY A 469 -2.90 -15.36 13.66
C GLY A 469 -1.81 -15.31 12.59
N ALA A 470 -2.18 -15.25 11.30
CA ALA A 470 -1.22 -15.13 10.19
C ALA A 470 -0.47 -13.78 10.15
N PHE A 471 -0.93 -12.80 10.93
CA PHE A 471 -0.35 -11.46 11.07
C PHE A 471 0.30 -11.29 12.44
N ILE A 472 1.40 -10.55 12.49
CA ILE A 472 2.07 -10.24 13.76
C ILE A 472 1.44 -8.99 14.36
N GLY A 473 0.70 -9.14 15.45
CA GLY A 473 0.27 -7.98 16.23
C GLY A 473 1.43 -7.36 16.98
N LEU A 474 1.79 -6.12 16.67
CA LEU A 474 2.77 -5.36 17.46
C LEU A 474 2.22 -5.03 18.83
N GLY A 475 0.93 -4.73 18.90
CA GLY A 475 0.23 -4.43 20.14
C GLY A 475 -0.74 -3.25 20.00
N THR A 476 -1.35 -2.89 21.12
CA THR A 476 -2.18 -1.68 21.20
C THR A 476 -1.28 -0.47 21.44
N VAL A 477 -1.39 0.55 20.59
CA VAL A 477 -0.64 1.80 20.72
C VAL A 477 -1.58 2.91 21.22
N VAL A 478 -1.09 3.71 22.17
CA VAL A 478 -1.70 4.97 22.61
C VAL A 478 -0.82 6.12 22.15
N SER A 479 -1.18 6.77 21.04
CA SER A 479 -0.48 7.96 20.54
C SER A 479 -1.06 9.23 21.14
N VAL A 480 -0.28 9.85 22.02
CA VAL A 480 -0.72 10.99 22.84
C VAL A 480 -0.49 12.31 22.10
N ILE A 481 -1.53 13.15 22.06
CA ILE A 481 -1.41 14.55 21.65
C ILE A 481 -1.18 15.37 22.92
N ALA A 482 -0.02 16.00 23.04
CA ALA A 482 0.32 16.84 24.18
C ALA A 482 1.18 18.02 23.75
N SER A 483 1.12 19.10 24.54
CA SER A 483 2.02 20.24 24.46
C SER A 483 2.55 20.49 25.87
N ALA A 484 3.80 20.09 26.10
CA ALA A 484 4.49 20.19 27.37
C ALA A 484 6.01 20.31 27.11
N ASN A 485 6.81 20.59 28.14
CA ASN A 485 8.26 20.54 27.97
C ASN A 485 8.73 19.09 27.94
N TYR A 486 9.83 18.83 27.25
CA TYR A 486 10.43 17.51 27.21
C TYR A 486 10.73 17.01 28.63
N GLY A 487 10.23 15.82 28.99
CA GLY A 487 10.39 15.24 30.32
C GLY A 487 9.25 15.53 31.31
N ASP A 488 8.34 16.47 31.01
CA ASP A 488 7.16 16.71 31.84
C ASP A 488 6.24 15.49 31.82
N GLN A 489 5.65 15.13 32.97
CA GLN A 489 4.69 14.02 33.05
C GLN A 489 3.37 14.42 32.39
N VAL A 490 2.97 13.72 31.33
CA VAL A 490 1.76 14.05 30.55
C VAL A 490 0.63 13.04 30.70
N LEU A 491 0.92 11.85 31.22
CA LEU A 491 -0.08 10.79 31.37
C LEU A 491 0.31 9.84 32.50
N ARG A 492 -0.68 9.43 33.29
CA ARG A 492 -0.58 8.27 34.18
C ARG A 492 -1.36 7.13 33.56
N ALA A 493 -0.71 6.01 33.35
CA ALA A 493 -1.32 4.82 32.79
C ALA A 493 -1.29 3.67 33.81
N ARG A 494 -2.37 2.90 33.84
CA ARG A 494 -2.49 1.69 34.67
C ARG A 494 -3.12 0.58 33.83
N LEU A 495 -2.41 -0.51 33.67
CA LEU A 495 -2.89 -1.73 33.04
C LEU A 495 -3.31 -2.72 34.12
N THR A 496 -4.59 -3.10 34.13
CA THR A 496 -5.13 -4.10 35.05
C THR A 496 -5.37 -5.40 34.29
N TYR A 497 -4.67 -6.46 34.70
CA TYR A 497 -4.76 -7.79 34.10
C TYR A 497 -6.01 -8.56 34.59
N SER A 498 -6.31 -9.69 33.96
CA SER A 498 -7.46 -10.53 34.30
C SER A 498 -7.38 -11.13 35.71
N ASP A 499 -6.18 -11.35 36.24
CA ASP A 499 -5.92 -11.84 37.60
C ASP A 499 -5.98 -10.73 38.68
N GLY A 500 -6.26 -9.49 38.28
CA GLY A 500 -6.34 -8.33 39.16
C GLY A 500 -4.99 -7.68 39.48
N THR A 501 -3.87 -8.21 38.97
CA THR A 501 -2.57 -7.54 39.08
C THR A 501 -2.56 -6.25 38.26
N GLU A 502 -1.65 -5.33 38.59
CA GLU A 502 -1.54 -4.04 37.92
C GLU A 502 -0.09 -3.72 37.52
N ALA A 503 0.09 -3.21 36.30
CA ALA A 503 1.28 -2.49 35.88
C ALA A 503 0.97 -1.00 35.77
N ARG A 504 1.88 -0.13 36.21
CA ARG A 504 1.70 1.34 36.20
C ARG A 504 2.86 2.00 35.48
N ALA A 505 2.56 3.05 34.71
CA ALA A 505 3.55 3.89 34.05
C ALA A 505 3.26 5.38 34.26
N GLU A 506 4.31 6.11 34.61
CA GLU A 506 4.32 7.58 34.61
C GLU A 506 4.97 8.06 33.32
N VAL A 507 4.13 8.48 32.38
CA VAL A 507 4.55 8.73 31.01
C VAL A 507 4.97 10.18 30.85
N LYS A 508 6.22 10.38 30.42
CA LYS A 508 6.82 11.70 30.19
C LYS A 508 6.75 12.11 28.72
N PHE A 509 6.55 13.40 28.48
CA PHE A 509 6.54 13.99 27.15
C PHE A 509 7.90 13.82 26.46
N GLY A 510 7.87 13.41 25.19
CA GLY A 510 9.07 13.11 24.40
C GLY A 510 9.51 11.65 24.45
N GLY A 511 8.85 10.81 25.25
CA GLY A 511 9.21 9.40 25.47
C GLY A 511 8.22 8.39 24.90
N LEU A 512 8.64 7.13 24.94
CA LEU A 512 7.84 5.93 24.70
C LEU A 512 7.83 5.12 25.99
N GLU A 513 6.71 4.49 26.33
CA GLU A 513 6.59 3.58 27.46
C GLU A 513 5.93 2.28 27.01
N ILE A 514 6.42 1.14 27.49
CA ILE A 514 5.87 -0.17 27.15
C ILE A 514 5.33 -0.83 28.42
N LEU A 515 4.04 -1.13 28.42
CA LEU A 515 3.39 -1.93 29.45
C LEU A 515 3.30 -3.38 28.95
N PRO A 516 3.85 -4.36 29.69
CA PRO A 516 3.89 -5.74 29.22
C PRO A 516 2.48 -6.33 29.17
N LEU A 517 2.07 -6.84 28.01
CA LEU A 517 0.83 -7.58 27.84
C LEU A 517 1.07 -8.66 26.78
N PRO A 518 1.15 -9.95 27.15
CA PRO A 518 1.46 -11.01 26.20
C PRO A 518 0.49 -11.04 25.01
N SER A 519 0.98 -11.50 23.86
CA SER A 519 0.19 -11.62 22.63
C SER A 519 -1.10 -12.43 22.86
N GLY A 520 -2.23 -11.90 22.41
CA GLY A 520 -3.55 -12.52 22.55
C GLY A 520 -4.22 -12.35 23.92
N GLN A 521 -3.52 -11.82 24.93
CA GLN A 521 -4.15 -11.49 26.21
C GLN A 521 -4.87 -10.14 26.15
N THR A 522 -5.95 -10.03 26.92
CA THR A 522 -6.74 -8.79 27.06
C THR A 522 -6.61 -8.22 28.47
N ALA A 523 -6.62 -6.91 28.58
CA ALA A 523 -6.53 -6.19 29.85
C ALA A 523 -7.31 -4.87 29.79
N ARG A 524 -7.50 -4.23 30.95
CA ARG A 524 -8.11 -2.90 31.05
C ARG A 524 -7.03 -1.84 31.24
N LEU A 525 -6.92 -0.91 30.30
CA LEU A 525 -6.00 0.22 30.37
C LEU A 525 -6.74 1.47 30.86
N SER A 526 -6.40 1.93 32.06
CA SER A 526 -6.85 3.22 32.59
C SER A 526 -5.84 4.31 32.26
N LEU A 527 -6.35 5.42 31.71
CA LEU A 527 -5.58 6.57 31.25
C LEU A 527 -6.04 7.81 32.01
N GLN A 528 -5.10 8.49 32.66
CA GLN A 528 -5.32 9.76 33.35
C GLN A 528 -4.38 10.82 32.76
N PRO A 529 -4.84 11.59 31.75
CA PRO A 529 -4.01 12.62 31.14
C PRO A 529 -3.73 13.78 32.10
N LEU A 530 -2.54 14.37 31.98
CA LEU A 530 -2.11 15.59 32.65
C LEU A 530 -1.90 16.70 31.61
N HIS A 531 -1.85 17.97 32.02
CA HIS A 531 -1.64 19.11 31.12
C HIS A 531 -2.60 19.17 29.91
N ARG A 532 -3.84 18.67 30.07
CA ARG A 532 -4.84 18.53 28.99
C ARG A 532 -4.37 17.69 27.79
N ALA A 533 -3.41 16.79 27.99
CA ALA A 533 -3.03 15.80 26.98
C ALA A 533 -4.24 14.98 26.53
N ASP A 534 -4.23 14.53 25.28
CA ASP A 534 -5.25 13.65 24.71
C ASP A 534 -4.64 12.28 24.43
N ALA A 535 -5.09 11.29 25.17
CA ALA A 535 -4.69 9.89 25.02
C ALA A 535 -5.71 9.07 24.19
N GLY A 536 -6.49 9.73 23.34
CA GLY A 536 -7.51 9.11 22.46
C GLY A 536 -8.93 9.11 23.00
N LEU A 537 -9.16 9.71 24.17
CA LEU A 537 -10.48 9.87 24.81
C LEU A 537 -10.98 11.32 24.77
N GLY A 538 -10.19 12.21 24.16
CA GLY A 538 -10.40 13.66 24.12
C GLY A 538 -9.48 14.41 25.10
N PRO A 539 -9.25 15.72 24.89
CA PRO A 539 -8.28 16.49 25.66
C PRO A 539 -8.57 16.53 27.16
N GLY A 540 -7.65 16.03 27.98
CA GLY A 540 -7.76 15.98 29.44
C GLY A 540 -8.77 14.98 29.99
N ARG A 541 -9.40 14.17 29.14
CA ARG A 541 -10.42 13.20 29.56
C ARG A 541 -9.76 11.90 30.03
N SER A 542 -10.06 11.52 31.26
CA SER A 542 -9.65 10.22 31.80
C SER A 542 -10.66 9.15 31.42
N GLY A 543 -10.22 7.90 31.35
CA GLY A 543 -11.12 6.77 31.13
C GLY A 543 -10.38 5.44 31.09
N THR A 544 -11.16 4.37 30.92
CA THR A 544 -10.65 3.00 30.87
C THR A 544 -11.14 2.33 29.60
N VAL A 545 -10.23 1.70 28.88
CA VAL A 545 -10.52 0.99 27.63
C VAL A 545 -9.99 -0.44 27.67
N PRO A 546 -10.66 -1.40 27.00
CA PRO A 546 -10.08 -2.71 26.77
C PRO A 546 -8.92 -2.59 25.77
N VAL A 547 -7.85 -3.33 26.01
CA VAL A 547 -6.69 -3.42 25.12
C VAL A 547 -6.25 -4.87 24.97
N THR A 548 -5.66 -5.17 23.82
CA THR A 548 -5.11 -6.50 23.52
C THR A 548 -3.59 -6.39 23.38
N GLY A 549 -2.89 -7.37 23.94
CA GLY A 549 -1.44 -7.48 23.85
C GLY A 549 -0.98 -7.95 22.49
N GLY A 550 0.21 -7.51 22.10
CA GLY A 550 0.93 -8.01 20.94
C GLY A 550 2.38 -8.35 21.31
N ALA A 551 3.23 -8.48 20.31
CA ALA A 551 4.66 -8.78 20.49
C ALA A 551 5.40 -7.72 21.32
N LEU A 552 4.91 -6.47 21.36
CA LEU A 552 5.45 -5.38 22.17
C LEU A 552 4.52 -4.96 23.32
N GLY A 553 3.43 -5.70 23.60
CA GLY A 553 2.47 -5.36 24.65
C GLY A 553 1.59 -4.14 24.33
N VAL A 554 1.50 -3.20 25.27
CA VAL A 554 0.80 -1.92 25.09
C VAL A 554 1.85 -0.81 25.05
N VAL A 555 1.91 -0.08 23.94
CA VAL A 555 2.90 0.98 23.74
C VAL A 555 2.25 2.33 23.88
N ILE A 556 2.77 3.18 24.76
CA ILE A 556 2.34 4.57 24.91
C ILE A 556 3.37 5.46 24.23
N ASP A 557 2.96 6.13 23.15
CA ASP A 557 3.77 7.10 22.43
C ASP A 557 3.40 8.52 22.88
N ALA A 558 4.21 9.05 23.79
CA ALA A 558 4.11 10.40 24.31
C ALA A 558 5.13 11.36 23.68
N ARG A 559 5.69 11.00 22.52
CA ARG A 559 6.62 11.87 21.77
C ARG A 559 5.95 13.11 21.18
N GLY A 560 4.62 13.15 21.24
CA GLY A 560 3.79 14.25 20.74
C GLY A 560 3.39 14.07 19.29
N ARG A 561 2.36 14.82 18.91
CA ARG A 561 1.83 14.91 17.55
C ARG A 561 1.54 16.39 17.22
N PRO A 562 2.01 16.92 16.08
CA PRO A 562 3.05 16.33 15.23
C PRO A 562 4.36 16.13 16.02
N LEU A 563 5.16 15.15 15.61
CA LEU A 563 6.45 14.85 16.23
C LEU A 563 7.39 16.06 16.16
N GLN A 564 7.93 16.47 17.29
CA GLN A 564 8.92 17.56 17.36
C GLN A 564 10.32 16.96 17.36
N ILE A 565 11.06 17.19 16.28
CA ILE A 565 12.44 16.72 16.13
C ILE A 565 13.39 17.90 16.35
N PRO A 566 14.40 17.77 17.23
CA PRO A 566 15.41 18.82 17.43
C PRO A 566 16.12 19.20 16.12
N SER A 567 16.36 20.49 15.92
CA SER A 567 17.13 21.01 14.79
C SER A 567 18.63 20.71 14.92
N ASP A 568 19.14 20.68 16.16
CA ASP A 568 20.53 20.31 16.45
C ASP A 568 20.79 18.83 16.11
N PRO A 569 21.71 18.51 15.18
CA PRO A 569 21.94 17.15 14.70
C PRO A 569 22.38 16.18 15.80
N VAL A 570 23.17 16.65 16.77
CA VAL A 570 23.69 15.80 17.87
C VAL A 570 22.54 15.38 18.78
N ARG A 571 21.77 16.35 19.29
CA ARG A 571 20.59 16.10 20.13
C ARG A 571 19.56 15.23 19.42
N ARG A 572 19.34 15.47 18.13
CA ARG A 572 18.44 14.67 17.29
C ARG A 572 18.86 13.21 17.24
N ARG A 573 20.13 12.92 16.94
CA ARG A 573 20.63 11.54 16.87
C ARG A 573 20.53 10.82 18.20
N GLU A 574 20.89 11.49 19.29
CA GLU A 574 20.75 10.92 20.65
C GLU A 574 19.29 10.62 20.98
N LEU A 575 18.36 11.49 20.59
CA LEU A 575 16.93 11.24 20.75
C LEU A 575 16.45 10.03 19.94
N MET A 576 16.86 9.90 18.68
CA MET A 576 16.51 8.76 17.82
C MET A 576 17.05 7.43 18.38
N LYS A 577 18.29 7.42 18.88
CA LYS A 577 18.88 6.25 19.56
C LYS A 577 18.09 5.86 20.80
N ARG A 578 17.69 6.86 21.61
CA ARG A 578 16.90 6.63 22.83
C ARG A 578 15.55 6.00 22.53
N TRP A 579 14.86 6.46 21.49
CA TRP A 579 13.61 5.85 21.04
C TRP A 579 13.83 4.42 20.54
N SER A 580 14.87 4.16 19.75
CA SER A 580 15.25 2.80 19.28
C SER A 580 15.47 1.84 20.45
N TYR A 581 16.27 2.26 21.43
CA TYR A 581 16.57 1.46 22.61
C TYR A 581 15.31 1.09 23.40
N THR A 582 14.36 2.03 23.52
CA THR A 582 13.11 1.82 24.27
C THR A 582 12.25 0.69 23.69
N VAL A 583 12.29 0.50 22.38
CA VAL A 583 11.54 -0.55 21.69
C VAL A 583 12.39 -1.81 21.40
N GLY A 584 13.56 -1.94 22.03
CA GLY A 584 14.43 -3.10 21.90
C GLY A 584 15.21 -3.17 20.58
N GLY A 585 15.50 -2.03 19.96
CA GLY A 585 16.31 -1.94 18.73
C GLY A 585 17.61 -1.19 18.90
#